data_AF-A0A955K651-F1
#
_entry.id   AF-A0A955K651-F1
#
_cell.length_a   1.000
_cell.length_b   1.000
_cell.length_c   1.000
_cell.angle_alpha   90.00
_cell.angle_beta   90.00
_cell.angle_gamma   90.00
#
_symmetry.space_group_name_H-M   'P 1'
#
loop_
_entity.id
_entity.type
_entity.pdbx_description
1 polymer ?
#
loop_
_entity_poly.entity_id
_entity_poly.type
_entity_poly.pdbx_seq_one_letter_code
_entity_poly.pdbx_strand_id
1 'polypeptide(L)'
;MSLVLEAAEVLEHFQWKSPEEIEKHVRDNKADIGEELADTLYWILLMAHDLNIDIVEVFEAKMQKNEAKYSVEKAKGNHKKYTELAEE
;
A
#
# COMPACT_ATOMS: atom_id res chain seq x y z
N MET A 1 -5.88 -17.13 2.14
CA MET A 1 -4.54 -17.67 1.83
C MET A 1 -3.97 -16.96 0.62
N SER A 2 -4.73 -16.85 -0.47
CA SER A 2 -4.29 -16.23 -1.72
C SER A 2 -3.88 -14.76 -1.62
N LEU A 3 -4.61 -13.90 -0.90
CA LEU A 3 -4.20 -12.50 -0.69
C LEU A 3 -2.75 -12.34 -0.18
N VAL A 4 -2.30 -13.26 0.69
CA VAL A 4 -0.94 -13.23 1.23
C VAL A 4 0.08 -13.69 0.20
N LEU A 5 -0.31 -14.57 -0.71
CA LEU A 5 0.54 -15.05 -1.80
C LEU A 5 0.75 -13.93 -2.83
N GLU A 6 -0.31 -13.30 -3.34
CA GLU A 6 -0.15 -12.24 -4.35
C GLU A 6 0.64 -11.04 -3.77
N ALA A 7 0.41 -10.73 -2.48
CA ALA A 7 1.18 -9.70 -1.80
C ALA A 7 2.67 -10.06 -1.68
N ALA A 8 3.00 -11.35 -1.55
CA ALA A 8 4.38 -11.82 -1.58
C ALA A 8 4.98 -11.71 -2.99
N GLU A 9 4.22 -12.04 -4.03
CA GLU A 9 4.65 -11.91 -5.44
C GLU A 9 4.95 -10.45 -5.80
N VAL A 10 4.12 -9.50 -5.36
CA VAL A 10 4.44 -8.05 -5.43
C VAL A 10 5.78 -7.74 -4.77
N LEU A 11 6.05 -8.28 -3.58
CA LEU A 11 7.28 -8.00 -2.83
C LEU A 11 8.51 -8.62 -3.50
N GLU A 12 8.39 -9.76 -4.16
CA GLU A 12 9.49 -10.42 -4.88
C GLU A 12 10.11 -9.55 -5.97
N HIS A 13 9.33 -8.65 -6.59
CA HIS A 13 9.88 -7.65 -7.51
C HIS A 13 10.94 -6.75 -6.87
N PHE A 14 10.91 -6.55 -5.55
CA PHE A 14 11.78 -5.62 -4.83
C PHE A 14 12.83 -6.30 -3.95
N GLN A 15 12.71 -7.60 -3.71
CA GLN A 15 13.66 -8.33 -2.87
C GLN A 15 15.09 -8.26 -3.43
N TRP A 16 16.05 -8.06 -2.53
CA TRP A 16 17.50 -8.09 -2.78
C TRP A 16 18.03 -7.02 -3.74
N LYS A 17 17.26 -5.97 -4.04
CA LYS A 17 17.64 -4.88 -4.96
C LYS A 17 18.02 -3.60 -4.20
N SER A 18 19.05 -2.91 -4.67
CA SER A 18 19.37 -1.52 -4.25
C SER A 18 18.31 -0.53 -4.77
N PRO A 19 18.27 0.71 -4.23
CA PRO A 19 17.37 1.74 -4.74
C PRO A 19 17.52 2.00 -6.25
N GLU A 20 18.76 2.04 -6.76
CA GLU A 20 19.04 2.24 -8.18
C GLU A 20 18.58 1.05 -9.03
N GLU A 21 18.74 -0.18 -8.51
CA GLU A 21 18.26 -1.40 -9.17
C GLU A 21 16.73 -1.47 -9.20
N ILE A 22 16.06 -1.04 -8.13
CA ILE A 22 14.59 -0.94 -8.08
C ILE A 22 14.09 0.05 -9.13
N GLU A 23 14.72 1.22 -9.26
CA GLU A 23 14.29 2.24 -10.22
C GLU A 23 14.34 1.70 -11.67
N LYS A 24 15.42 0.99 -12.01
CA LYS A 24 15.54 0.32 -13.30
C LYS A 24 14.51 -0.80 -13.45
N HIS A 25 14.39 -1.66 -12.44
CA HIS A 25 13.46 -2.81 -12.45
C HIS A 25 12.01 -2.38 -12.66
N VAL A 26 11.55 -1.32 -11.98
CA VAL A 26 10.20 -0.78 -12.12
C VAL A 26 9.94 -0.24 -13.52
N ARG A 27 10.94 0.37 -14.17
CA ARG A 27 10.79 0.82 -15.56
C ARG A 27 10.63 -0.35 -16.52
N ASP A 28 11.44 -1.39 -16.33
CA ASP A 28 11.55 -2.51 -17.26
C ASP A 28 10.41 -3.53 -17.09
N ASN A 29 9.83 -3.66 -15.88
CA ASN A 29 8.85 -4.70 -15.53
C ASN A 29 7.53 -4.11 -15.01
N LYS A 30 7.15 -2.91 -15.48
CA LYS A 30 5.95 -2.20 -15.01
C LYS A 30 4.66 -2.98 -15.24
N ALA A 31 4.60 -3.76 -16.32
CA ALA A 31 3.44 -4.59 -16.64
C ALA A 31 3.28 -5.69 -15.59
N ASP A 32 4.31 -6.51 -15.40
CA ASP A 32 4.33 -7.61 -14.43
C ASP A 32 4.01 -7.14 -13.01
N ILE A 33 4.66 -6.06 -12.54
CA ILE A 33 4.34 -5.46 -11.22
C ILE A 33 2.85 -5.05 -11.15
N GLY A 34 2.30 -4.56 -12.25
CA GLY A 34 0.90 -4.18 -12.36
C GLY A 34 -0.05 -5.37 -12.28
N GLU A 35 0.32 -6.52 -12.84
CA GLU A 35 -0.43 -7.78 -12.75
C GLU A 35 -0.50 -8.25 -11.29
N GLU A 36 0.64 -8.30 -10.59
CA GLU A 36 0.68 -8.73 -9.17
C GLU A 36 -0.10 -7.78 -8.24
N LEU A 37 -0.05 -6.47 -8.53
CA LEU A 37 -0.87 -5.48 -7.82
C LEU A 37 -2.37 -5.67 -8.10
N ALA A 38 -2.73 -6.03 -9.33
CA ALA A 38 -4.12 -6.28 -9.70
C ALA A 38 -4.65 -7.56 -9.05
N ASP A 39 -3.84 -8.62 -8.96
CA ASP A 39 -4.21 -9.87 -8.29
C ASP A 39 -4.39 -9.66 -6.78
N THR A 40 -3.52 -8.87 -6.16
CA THR A 40 -3.69 -8.42 -4.77
C THR A 40 -5.00 -7.65 -4.59
N LEU A 41 -5.30 -6.70 -5.49
CA LEU A 41 -6.53 -5.91 -5.44
C LEU A 41 -7.77 -6.77 -5.65
N TYR A 42 -7.73 -7.75 -6.56
CA TYR A 42 -8.82 -8.68 -6.82
C TYR A 42 -9.27 -9.38 -5.54
N TRP A 43 -8.34 -9.91 -4.76
CA TRP A 43 -8.67 -10.56 -3.49
C TRP A 43 -9.27 -9.60 -2.46
N ILE A 44 -8.78 -8.35 -2.40
CA ILE A 44 -9.38 -7.33 -1.53
C ILE A 44 -10.83 -7.05 -1.93
N LEU A 45 -11.10 -6.89 -3.23
CA LEU A 45 -12.44 -6.62 -3.75
C LEU A 45 -13.37 -7.80 -3.53
N LEU A 46 -12.91 -9.03 -3.77
CA LEU A 46 -13.69 -10.24 -3.52
C LEU A 46 -14.04 -10.39 -2.04
N MET A 47 -13.08 -10.18 -1.15
CA MET A 47 -13.34 -10.23 0.30
C MET A 47 -14.31 -9.13 0.75
N ALA A 48 -14.17 -7.92 0.22
CA ALA A 48 -15.09 -6.83 0.54
C ALA A 48 -16.52 -7.16 0.11
N HIS A 49 -16.69 -7.71 -1.09
CA HIS A 49 -17.97 -8.19 -1.59
C HIS A 49 -18.56 -9.28 -0.68
N ASP A 50 -17.81 -10.33 -0.38
CA ASP A 50 -18.29 -11.49 0.39
C ASP A 50 -18.61 -11.14 1.85
N LEU A 51 -17.92 -10.13 2.41
CA LEU A 51 -18.16 -9.61 3.75
C LEU A 51 -19.20 -8.49 3.78
N ASN A 52 -19.76 -8.10 2.63
CA ASN A 52 -20.70 -7.00 2.48
C ASN A 52 -20.15 -5.66 3.05
N ILE A 53 -18.91 -5.34 2.69
CA ILE A 53 -18.21 -4.12 3.07
C ILE A 53 -18.13 -3.21 1.85
N ASP A 54 -18.63 -1.98 1.97
CA ASP A 54 -18.31 -0.92 1.00
C ASP A 54 -16.86 -0.47 1.22
N ILE A 55 -15.96 -1.10 0.46
CA ILE A 55 -14.53 -0.84 0.59
C ILE A 55 -14.15 0.58 0.15
N VAL A 56 -14.93 1.21 -0.73
CA VAL A 56 -14.70 2.59 -1.18
C VAL A 56 -15.01 3.54 -0.04
N GLU A 57 -16.19 3.43 0.57
CA GLU A 57 -16.57 4.25 1.74
C GLU A 57 -15.56 4.08 2.90
N VAL A 58 -15.18 2.83 3.20
CA VAL A 58 -14.21 2.54 4.26
C VAL A 58 -12.84 3.14 3.94
N PHE A 59 -12.40 3.07 2.68
CA PHE A 59 -11.13 3.65 2.25
C PHE A 59 -11.14 5.17 2.37
N GLU A 60 -12.19 5.85 1.92
CA GLU A 60 -12.34 7.31 2.04
C GLU A 60 -12.32 7.77 3.50
N ALA A 61 -13.12 7.13 4.37
CA ALA A 61 -13.14 7.41 5.80
C ALA A 61 -11.77 7.17 6.45
N LYS A 62 -11.03 6.15 5.97
CA LYS A 62 -9.67 5.86 6.43
C LYS A 62 -8.68 6.93 5.98
N MET A 63 -8.78 7.45 4.76
CA MET A 63 -7.92 8.52 4.27
C MET A 63 -8.11 9.81 5.06
N GLN A 64 -9.36 10.20 5.34
CA GLN A 64 -9.66 11.36 6.21
C GLN A 64 -9.06 11.19 7.62
N LYS A 65 -9.20 9.99 8.22
CA LYS A 65 -8.57 9.67 9.51
C LYS A 65 -7.04 9.73 9.46
N ASN A 66 -6.43 9.32 8.34
CA ASN A 66 -4.99 9.36 8.17
C ASN A 66 -4.49 10.80 8.01
N GLU A 67 -5.19 11.65 7.26
CA GLU A 67 -4.87 13.07 7.13
C GLU A 67 -4.92 13.79 8.48
N ALA A 68 -5.95 13.53 9.30
CA ALA A 68 -6.04 14.06 10.65
C ALA A 68 -4.92 13.57 11.58
N LYS A 69 -4.43 12.34 11.37
CA LYS A 69 -3.33 11.74 12.16
C LYS A 69 -1.94 12.16 11.70
N TYR A 70 -1.78 12.47 10.41
CA TYR A 70 -0.51 12.79 9.77
C TYR A 70 -0.67 14.10 8.98
N SER A 71 -0.95 15.20 9.69
CA SER A 71 -1.01 16.50 9.04
C SER A 71 0.33 16.80 8.35
N VAL A 72 0.28 17.45 7.17
CA VAL A 72 1.48 17.74 6.35
C VAL A 72 2.54 18.48 7.15
N GLU A 73 2.13 19.36 8.06
CA GLU A 73 3.05 20.09 8.95
C GLU A 73 3.80 19.19 9.94
N LYS A 74 3.19 18.08 10.39
CA LYS A 74 3.78 17.16 11.37
C LYS A 74 4.53 15.98 10.75
N ALA A 75 4.15 15.55 9.54
CA ALA A 75 4.60 14.30 8.94
C ALA A 75 5.46 14.43 7.68
N LYS A 76 5.57 15.62 7.06
CA LYS A 76 6.36 15.79 5.83
C LYS A 76 7.85 15.49 6.06
N GLY A 77 8.36 14.47 5.37
CA GLY A 77 9.76 14.03 5.48
C GLY A 77 10.05 13.13 6.68
N ASN A 78 9.02 12.66 7.40
CA ASN A 78 9.19 11.86 8.62
C ASN A 78 8.41 10.54 8.54
N HIS A 79 9.10 9.42 8.75
CA HIS A 79 8.52 8.06 8.72
C HIS A 79 7.99 7.60 10.09
N LYS A 80 8.12 8.44 11.13
CA LYS A 80 7.63 8.15 12.48
C LYS A 80 6.12 7.96 12.50
N LYS A 81 5.66 7.08 13.37
CA LYS A 81 4.22 6.85 13.55
C LYS A 81 3.59 8.09 14.21
N TYR A 82 2.30 8.36 13.99
CA TYR A 82 1.65 9.55 14.58
C TYR A 82 1.73 9.59 16.12
N THR A 83 1.87 8.43 16.77
CA THR A 83 2.08 8.28 18.21
C THR A 83 3.46 8.75 18.69
N GLU A 84 4.38 9.05 17.76
CA GLU A 84 5.76 9.47 18.00
C GLU A 84 6.04 10.87 17.42
N LEU A 85 5.02 11.51 16.83
CA LEU A 85 5.05 12.92 16.45
C LEU A 85 4.66 13.71 17.70
N ALA A 86 5.63 14.38 18.33
CA ALA A 86 5.42 15.11 19.57
C ALA A 86 4.22 16.08 19.45
N GLU A 87 3.33 16.03 20.45
CA GLU A 87 2.43 17.15 20.75
C GLU A 87 3.32 18.27 21.33
N GLU A 88 3.23 19.47 20.77
CA GLU A 88 3.85 20.66 21.38
C GLU A 88 3.31 20.92 22.79
#